data_AF-A0A9X8VFW5-F1
#
_entry.id   AF-A0A9X8VFW5-F1
#
_cell.length_a   1.000
_cell.length_b   1.000
_cell.length_c   1.000
_cell.angle_alpha   90.00
_cell.angle_beta   90.00
_cell.angle_gamma   90.00
#
_symmetry.space_group_name_H-M   'P 1'
#
loop_
_entity.id
_entity.type
_entity.pdbx_description
1 polymer ?
#
loop_
_entity_poly.entity_id
_entity_poly.type
_entity_poly.pdbx_seq_one_letter_code
_entity_poly.pdbx_strand_id
1 'polypeptide(L)'
;DSPHPVILFIDEAHTLIGAGNQAGGLDVSNLIKPALARGELRTIAATTWSEYKKYVEKDAALSRRFQLVNVGEPDVEQATVILRGLRSVYEKAHGVLIDEEALQAAASLSA
;
A
#
# COMPACT_ATOMS: atom_id res chain seq x y z
N ASP A 1 -20.60 -17.18 -1.96
CA ASP A 1 -20.03 -16.47 -3.13
C ASP A 1 -20.86 -15.27 -3.50
N SER A 2 -20.20 -14.11 -3.68
CA SER A 2 -20.85 -12.92 -4.24
C SER A 2 -21.25 -13.22 -5.69
N PRO A 3 -22.45 -12.80 -6.15
CA PRO A 3 -22.86 -12.96 -7.55
C PRO A 3 -21.94 -12.22 -8.53
N HIS A 4 -21.14 -11.27 -8.04
CA HIS A 4 -20.09 -10.58 -8.79
C HIS A 4 -18.73 -10.79 -8.12
N PRO A 5 -17.68 -11.18 -8.85
CA PRO A 5 -16.33 -11.24 -8.30
C PRO A 5 -15.90 -9.87 -7.78
N VAL A 6 -15.49 -9.80 -6.51
CA VAL A 6 -14.99 -8.57 -5.87
C VAL A 6 -13.54 -8.78 -5.45
N ILE A 7 -12.70 -7.75 -5.66
CA ILE A 7 -11.36 -7.66 -5.07
C ILE A 7 -11.40 -6.54 -4.03
N LEU A 8 -11.07 -6.88 -2.79
CA LEU A 8 -10.94 -5.92 -1.70
C LEU A 8 -9.52 -5.35 -1.71
N PHE A 9 -9.38 -4.05 -1.85
CA PHE A 9 -8.11 -3.35 -1.62
C PHE A 9 -8.14 -2.71 -0.23
N ILE A 10 -7.08 -2.94 0.54
CA ILE A 10 -6.88 -2.35 1.86
C ILE A 10 -5.58 -1.57 1.81
N ASP A 11 -5.70 -0.24 1.83
CA ASP A 11 -4.55 0.61 2.08
C ASP A 11 -4.22 0.62 3.57
N GLU A 12 -2.94 0.75 3.90
CA GLU A 12 -2.44 0.72 5.29
C GLU A 12 -3.04 -0.42 6.14
N ALA A 13 -2.91 -1.66 5.69
CA ALA A 13 -3.59 -2.81 6.29
C ALA A 13 -3.28 -3.05 7.77
N HIS A 14 -2.16 -2.50 8.26
CA HIS A 14 -1.82 -2.50 9.68
C HIS A 14 -2.85 -1.79 10.56
N THR A 15 -3.62 -0.82 10.02
CA THR A 15 -4.69 -0.14 10.75
C THR A 15 -5.83 -1.08 11.11
N LEU A 16 -6.13 -2.05 10.24
CA LEU A 16 -7.18 -3.05 10.45
C LEU A 16 -6.69 -4.26 11.26
N ILE A 17 -5.40 -4.58 11.19
CA ILE A 17 -4.80 -5.76 11.82
C ILE A 17 -4.22 -5.44 13.21
N GLY A 18 -3.69 -4.23 13.39
CA GLY A 18 -2.97 -3.78 14.59
C GLY A 18 -3.80 -2.97 15.58
N ALA A 19 -5.04 -2.58 15.25
CA ALA A 19 -5.92 -1.81 16.13
C ALA A 19 -6.33 -2.56 17.43
N GLY A 20 -6.09 -3.87 17.51
CA GLY A 20 -6.43 -4.70 18.67
C GLY A 20 -5.77 -4.32 20.01
N ASN A 21 -4.78 -3.41 20.02
CA ASN A 21 -4.10 -2.98 21.25
C ASN A 21 -4.50 -1.59 21.77
N GLN A 22 -5.32 -0.81 21.04
CA GLN A 22 -5.89 0.43 21.58
C GLN A 22 -7.28 0.16 22.13
N ALA A 23 -7.51 0.52 23.39
CA ALA A 23 -8.80 0.37 24.07
C ALA A 23 -9.89 1.14 23.30
N GLY A 24 -10.63 0.45 22.43
CA GLY A 24 -11.71 1.01 21.61
C GLY A 24 -11.57 0.80 20.10
N GLY A 25 -10.45 0.28 19.60
CA GLY A 25 -10.30 -0.08 18.20
C GLY A 25 -11.07 -1.36 17.87
N LEU A 26 -11.95 -1.33 16.87
CA LEU A 26 -12.56 -2.54 16.31
C LEU A 26 -11.45 -3.42 15.71
N ASP A 27 -11.20 -4.59 16.31
CA ASP A 27 -10.27 -5.58 15.76
C ASP A 27 -10.92 -6.30 14.57
N VAL A 28 -10.90 -5.61 13.42
CA VAL A 28 -11.44 -6.10 12.14
C VAL A 28 -10.72 -7.37 11.68
N SER A 29 -9.50 -7.63 12.17
CA SER A 29 -8.72 -8.83 11.83
C SER A 29 -9.48 -10.13 12.13
N ASN A 30 -10.20 -10.21 13.24
CA ASN A 30 -10.94 -11.41 13.62
C ASN A 30 -12.17 -11.65 12.73
N LEU A 31 -12.73 -10.58 12.14
CA LEU A 31 -13.86 -10.68 11.21
C LEU A 31 -13.42 -11.16 9.82
N ILE A 32 -12.23 -10.73 9.36
CA ILE A 32 -11.74 -11.05 8.01
C ILE A 32 -11.00 -12.40 7.94
N LYS A 33 -10.38 -12.85 9.04
CA LYS A 33 -9.61 -14.11 9.10
C LYS A 33 -10.40 -15.33 8.59
N PRO A 34 -11.67 -15.57 8.98
CA PRO A 34 -12.44 -16.70 8.47
C PRO A 34 -12.71 -16.63 6.97
N ALA A 35 -13.04 -15.45 6.44
CA ALA A 35 -13.34 -15.25 5.03
C ALA A 35 -12.09 -15.41 4.14
N LEU A 36 -10.94 -14.90 4.61
CA LEU A 36 -9.63 -15.13 3.98
C LEU A 36 -9.24 -16.61 4.02
N ALA A 37 -9.54 -17.31 5.12
CA ALA A 37 -9.23 -18.73 5.26
C ALA A 37 -10.05 -19.62 4.33
N ARG A 38 -11.31 -19.25 4.08
CA ARG A 38 -12.20 -19.95 3.14
C ARG A 38 -11.98 -19.56 1.67
N GLY A 39 -11.20 -18.50 1.40
CA GLY A 39 -10.97 -18.01 0.04
C GLY A 39 -12.17 -17.27 -0.58
N GLU A 40 -13.17 -16.94 0.23
CA GLU A 40 -14.37 -16.19 -0.17
C GLU A 40 -14.05 -14.70 -0.41
N LEU A 41 -12.96 -14.22 0.18
CA LEU A 41 -12.50 -12.84 0.08
C LEU A 41 -11.16 -12.78 -0.65
N ARG A 42 -11.15 -12.16 -1.83
CA ARG A 42 -9.93 -11.87 -2.58
C ARG A 42 -9.43 -10.49 -2.17
N THR A 43 -8.24 -10.42 -1.59
CA THR A 43 -7.75 -9.19 -0.97
C THR A 43 -6.35 -8.83 -1.45
N ILE A 44 -6.13 -7.55 -1.72
CA ILE A 44 -4.81 -6.93 -1.88
C ILE A 44 -4.65 -5.97 -0.70
N ALA A 45 -3.53 -6.09 0.01
CA ALA A 45 -3.23 -5.30 1.19
C ALA A 45 -1.89 -4.58 1.00
N ALA A 46 -1.86 -3.27 1.23
CA ALA A 46 -0.65 -2.47 1.22
C ALA A 46 -0.16 -2.23 2.66
N THR A 47 1.14 -2.33 2.89
CA THR A 47 1.76 -2.12 4.21
C THR A 47 3.24 -1.82 4.05
N THR A 48 3.82 -1.14 5.03
CA THR A 48 5.28 -0.98 5.10
C THR A 48 5.94 -2.28 5.58
N TRP A 49 7.25 -2.44 5.33
CA TRP A 49 7.98 -3.62 5.77
C TRP A 49 7.97 -3.82 7.30
N SER A 50 8.07 -2.71 8.04
CA SER A 50 8.08 -2.72 9.50
C SER A 50 6.74 -3.20 10.07
N GLU A 51 5.63 -2.75 9.48
CA GLU A 51 4.28 -3.18 9.81
C GLU A 51 4.03 -4.64 9.44
N TYR A 52 4.47 -5.09 8.25
CA TYR A 52 4.38 -6.50 7.85
C TYR A 52 5.02 -7.41 8.90
N LYS A 53 6.28 -7.11 9.29
CA LYS A 53 6.99 -7.86 10.33
C LYS A 53 6.29 -7.82 11.69
N LYS A 54 5.67 -6.69 12.02
CA LYS A 54 5.05 -6.49 13.34
C LYS A 54 3.69 -7.19 13.45
N TYR A 55 2.86 -7.13 12.41
CA TYR A 55 1.45 -7.49 12.49
C TYR A 55 1.04 -8.69 11.62
N VAL A 56 1.69 -8.90 10.46
CA VAL A 56 1.30 -9.97 9.51
C VAL A 56 2.16 -11.21 9.70
N GLU A 57 3.48 -11.05 9.77
CA GLU A 57 4.43 -12.17 9.91
C GLU A 57 4.25 -12.93 11.23
N LYS A 58 3.90 -12.20 12.31
CA LYS A 58 3.66 -12.79 13.63
C LYS A 58 2.33 -13.55 13.74
N ASP A 59 1.37 -13.27 12.86
CA ASP A 59 0.07 -13.94 12.86
C ASP A 59 0.10 -15.12 11.89
N ALA A 60 0.05 -16.35 12.42
CA ALA A 60 0.11 -17.58 11.64
C ALA A 60 -1.10 -17.75 10.69
N ALA A 61 -2.24 -17.14 10.97
CA ALA A 61 -3.41 -17.22 10.11
C ALA A 61 -3.25 -16.28 8.91
N LEU A 62 -2.72 -15.07 9.11
CA LEU A 62 -2.54 -14.09 8.04
C LEU A 62 -1.34 -14.44 7.14
N SER A 63 -0.19 -14.80 7.73
CA SER A 63 1.03 -15.15 6.98
C SER A 63 0.85 -16.35 6.04
N ARG A 64 -0.10 -17.26 6.31
CA ARG A 64 -0.45 -18.39 5.43
C ARG A 64 -1.42 -18.03 4.30
N ARG A 65 -2.08 -16.88 4.38
CA ARG A 65 -3.14 -16.46 3.44
C ARG A 65 -2.70 -15.32 2.53
N PHE A 66 -1.77 -14.50 2.98
CA PHE A 66 -1.12 -13.50 2.15
C PHE A 66 0.17 -14.06 1.54
N GLN A 67 0.32 -13.83 0.24
CA GLN A 67 1.61 -13.99 -0.43
C GLN A 67 2.32 -12.63 -0.40
N LEU A 68 3.55 -12.62 0.12
CA LEU A 68 4.37 -11.42 0.13
C LEU A 68 4.80 -11.09 -1.31
N VAL A 69 4.44 -9.89 -1.77
CA VAL A 69 4.96 -9.27 -2.98
C VAL A 69 5.78 -8.07 -2.54
N ASN A 70 7.10 -8.15 -2.70
CA ASN A 70 8.00 -7.07 -2.30
C ASN A 70 7.97 -5.97 -3.37
N VAL A 71 7.67 -4.74 -2.94
CA VAL A 71 7.70 -3.55 -3.79
C VAL A 71 8.81 -2.66 -3.24
N GLY A 72 9.90 -2.57 -3.99
CA GLY A 72 11.04 -1.72 -3.64
C GLY A 72 10.77 -0.25 -3.95
N GLU A 73 11.63 0.61 -3.40
CA GLU A 73 11.67 2.01 -3.78
C GLU A 73 12.04 2.16 -5.26
N PRO A 74 11.47 3.15 -5.97
CA PRO A 74 11.83 3.40 -7.35
C PRO A 74 13.28 3.87 -7.46
N ASP A 75 13.97 3.44 -8.52
CA ASP A 75 15.25 4.07 -8.88
C ASP A 75 15.04 5.50 -9.42
N VAL A 76 16.14 6.23 -9.63
CA VAL A 76 16.10 7.63 -10.09
C VAL A 76 15.37 7.78 -11.43
N GLU A 77 15.55 6.83 -12.36
CA GLU A 77 14.90 6.88 -13.67
C GLU A 77 13.38 6.68 -13.54
N GLN A 78 12.97 5.69 -12.75
CA GLN A 78 11.58 5.40 -12.43
C GLN A 78 10.92 6.56 -11.69
N ALA A 79 11.58 7.14 -10.68
CA ALA A 79 11.11 8.31 -9.95
C ALA A 79 10.92 9.52 -10.89
N THR A 80 11.86 9.73 -11.82
CA THR A 80 11.73 10.77 -12.85
C THR A 80 10.49 10.54 -13.72
N VAL A 81 10.22 9.31 -14.15
CA VAL A 81 9.00 8.97 -14.93
C VAL A 81 7.72 9.26 -14.13
N ILE A 82 7.70 8.90 -12.85
CA ILE A 82 6.57 9.19 -11.95
C ILE A 82 6.33 10.70 -11.86
N LEU A 83 7.38 11.48 -11.61
CA LEU A 83 7.31 12.94 -11.54
C LEU A 83 6.84 13.56 -12.86
N ARG A 84 7.27 13.01 -14.00
CA ARG A 84 6.84 13.44 -15.34
C ARG A 84 5.33 13.26 -15.53
N GLY A 85 4.76 12.17 -14.99
CA GLY A 85 3.31 11.95 -14.95
C GLY A 85 2.54 12.94 -14.07
N LEU A 86 3.16 13.47 -13.03
CA LEU A 86 2.56 14.44 -12.10
C LEU A 86 2.76 15.91 -12.53
N ARG A 87 3.68 16.18 -13.47
CA ARG A 87 4.07 17.53 -13.92
C ARG A 87 2.87 18.44 -14.18
N SER A 88 1.93 18.02 -15.03
CA SER A 88 0.78 18.85 -15.42
C SER A 88 -0.14 19.19 -14.23
N VAL A 89 -0.24 18.31 -13.24
CA VAL A 89 -1.02 18.54 -12.02
C VAL A 89 -0.38 19.64 -11.18
N TYR A 90 0.95 19.59 -11.00
CA TYR A 90 1.68 20.59 -10.23
C TYR A 90 1.79 21.94 -10.95
N GLU A 91 2.07 21.96 -12.25
CA GLU A 91 2.10 23.19 -13.06
C GLU A 91 0.76 23.95 -12.93
N LYS A 92 -0.37 23.22 -13.03
CA LYS A 92 -1.70 23.81 -12.86
C LYS A 92 -1.96 24.28 -11.42
N ALA A 93 -1.57 23.50 -10.42
CA ALA A 93 -1.80 23.85 -9.02
C ALA A 93 -1.00 25.10 -8.58
N HIS A 94 0.19 25.30 -9.16
CA HIS A 94 1.11 26.35 -8.75
C HIS A 94 1.22 27.51 -9.75
N GLY A 95 0.65 27.39 -10.95
CA GLY A 95 0.71 28.44 -11.98
C GLY A 95 2.12 28.66 -12.54
N VAL A 96 2.92 27.59 -12.58
CA VAL A 96 4.31 27.61 -13.04
C VAL A 96 4.51 26.58 -14.15
N LEU A 97 5.62 26.70 -14.88
CA LEU A 97 6.14 25.65 -15.75
C LEU A 97 7.26 24.92 -15.02
N ILE A 98 7.32 23.61 -15.18
CA ILE A 98 8.35 22.76 -14.56
C ILE A 98 9.18 22.14 -15.67
N ASP A 99 10.43 22.58 -15.83
CA ASP A 99 11.31 22.04 -16.87
C ASP A 99 11.69 20.57 -16.62
N GLU A 100 12.07 19.88 -17.70
CA GLU A 100 12.44 18.46 -17.64
C GLU A 100 13.68 18.24 -16.77
N GLU A 101 14.65 19.16 -16.84
CA GLU A 101 15.86 19.17 -16.03
C GLU A 101 15.54 19.31 -14.54
N ALA A 102 14.48 20.05 -14.19
CA ALA A 102 14.05 20.20 -12.81
C ALA A 102 13.49 18.90 -12.24
N LEU A 103 12.77 18.10 -13.04
CA LEU A 103 12.27 16.78 -12.63
C LEU A 103 13.43 15.79 -12.41
N GLN A 104 14.39 15.76 -13.33
CA GLN A 104 15.57 14.91 -13.21
C GLN A 104 16.42 15.30 -11.99
N ALA A 105 16.61 16.59 -11.76
CA ALA A 105 17.32 17.10 -10.60
C ALA A 105 16.58 16.73 -9.30
N ALA A 106 15.25 16.88 -9.25
CA ALA A 106 14.46 16.51 -8.08
C ALA A 106 14.60 15.03 -7.72
N ALA A 107 14.55 14.13 -8.71
CA ALA A 107 14.76 12.71 -8.49
C ALA A 107 16.21 12.40 -8.05
N SER A 108 17.20 12.99 -8.72
CA SER A 108 18.62 12.69 -8.48
C SER A 108 19.13 13.21 -7.14
N LEU A 109 18.64 14.37 -6.68
CA LEU A 109 19.04 14.98 -5.41
C LEU A 109 18.34 14.35 -4.19
N SER A 110 17.28 13.57 -4.40
CA SER A 110 16.51 12.91 -3.34
C SER A 110 16.89 11.44 -3.12
N ALA A 111 17.75 10.89 -3.98
CA ALA A 111 18.28 9.53 -3.89
C ALA A 111 19.40 9.43 -2.85
#